data_AF-A0AA96WJX1-F1
#
_entry.id   AF-A0AA96WJX1-F1
#
_cell.length_a   1.000
_cell.length_b   1.000
_cell.length_c   1.000
_cell.angle_alpha   90.00
_cell.angle_beta   90.00
_cell.angle_gamma   90.00
#
_symmetry.space_group_name_H-M   'P 1'
#
loop_
_entity.id
_entity.type
_entity.pdbx_description
1 polymer ?
#
loop_
_entity_poly.entity_id
_entity_poly.type
_entity_poly.pdbx_seq_one_letter_code
_entity_poly.pdbx_strand_id
1 'polypeptide(L)'
;MVSSRESNLRNLKKHAPQGQFDVFPSYKGGHTTTYGGYVWELCPGHPLANHWGYVAQHRLIGEDLLGRPLQKNEVVHHHDHNRTNNDPSNLAVMTREAHRSHHAKLVAEAMKSPIDRDELIKALEECGSIKGAARKLGVHHMTIRNRFPELLHPYKRITPTKLDHPRDIEIVLAAAPDPNIGLKDLMKTVRMSAATILRICERNGVEWVKKTRKGEQRKTYRGKPTSRMTTISHANNSEPESQQADPQ
;
A
#
# COMPACT_ATOMS: atom_id res chain seq x y z
N MET A 1 -3.41 -15.77 -52.09
CA MET A 1 -4.27 -15.74 -50.89
C MET A 1 -3.37 -15.87 -49.67
N VAL A 2 -3.06 -14.75 -49.03
CA VAL A 2 -2.31 -14.70 -47.77
C VAL A 2 -3.34 -14.49 -46.66
N SER A 3 -3.45 -15.41 -45.72
CA SER A 3 -4.18 -15.14 -44.47
C SER A 3 -3.65 -16.04 -43.35
N SER A 4 -2.91 -15.37 -42.48
CA SER A 4 -2.56 -15.63 -41.09
C SER A 4 -3.32 -16.73 -40.35
N ARG A 5 -2.58 -17.43 -39.47
CA ARG A 5 -2.88 -17.39 -38.02
C ARG A 5 -1.71 -17.94 -37.20
N GLU A 6 -0.91 -16.99 -36.70
CA GLU A 6 -0.37 -17.07 -35.34
C GLU A 6 -1.51 -17.30 -34.32
N SER A 7 -1.12 -17.67 -33.09
CA SER A 7 -1.91 -18.08 -31.92
C SER A 7 -2.05 -19.61 -31.82
N ASN A 8 -1.62 -20.27 -30.75
CA ASN A 8 -2.02 -19.94 -29.40
C ASN A 8 -1.08 -20.63 -28.37
N LEU A 9 -0.04 -19.93 -27.89
CA LEU A 9 0.72 -20.31 -26.67
C LEU A 9 -0.09 -19.96 -25.40
N ARG A 10 -1.40 -20.17 -25.42
CA ARG A 10 -2.33 -19.85 -24.33
C ARG A 10 -3.21 -21.06 -24.06
N ASN A 11 -2.64 -22.13 -23.49
CA ASN A 11 -3.35 -23.11 -22.66
C ASN A 11 -2.43 -24.25 -22.14
N LEU A 12 -1.36 -23.92 -21.42
CA LEU A 12 -0.71 -24.88 -20.53
C LEU A 12 -1.19 -24.66 -19.09
N LYS A 13 -2.46 -24.98 -18.85
CA LYS A 13 -2.96 -25.32 -17.51
C LYS A 13 -3.86 -26.55 -17.60
N LYS A 14 -3.21 -27.72 -17.55
CA LYS A 14 -3.76 -28.87 -16.85
C LYS A 14 -2.74 -29.19 -15.77
N HIS A 15 -3.11 -28.99 -14.51
CA HIS A 15 -2.37 -29.60 -13.41
C HIS A 15 -2.28 -31.10 -13.76
N ALA A 16 -1.08 -31.57 -14.08
CA ALA A 16 -0.86 -32.98 -14.31
C ALA A 16 -1.29 -33.74 -13.04
N PRO A 17 -2.06 -34.82 -13.17
CA PRO A 17 -2.48 -35.61 -12.03
C PRO A 17 -1.23 -36.23 -11.40
N GLN A 18 -1.24 -36.24 -10.07
CA GLN A 18 -0.38 -36.97 -9.14
C GLN A 18 0.78 -37.80 -9.72
N GLY A 19 2.01 -37.46 -9.31
CA GLY A 19 2.98 -38.49 -8.95
C GLY A 19 3.84 -39.09 -10.06
N GLN A 20 4.45 -38.27 -10.92
CA GLN A 20 5.62 -38.70 -11.68
C GLN A 20 6.76 -37.68 -11.49
N PHE A 21 7.56 -37.93 -10.45
CA PHE A 21 8.67 -37.08 -10.00
C PHE A 21 10.01 -37.59 -10.54
N ASP A 22 10.07 -37.90 -11.84
CA ASP A 22 11.22 -38.65 -12.39
C ASP A 22 12.45 -37.76 -12.65
N VAL A 23 12.32 -36.44 -12.53
CA VAL A 23 13.47 -35.51 -12.60
C VAL A 23 13.27 -34.37 -11.60
N PHE A 24 14.06 -34.38 -10.53
CA PHE A 24 14.27 -33.19 -9.70
C PHE A 24 15.05 -32.18 -10.54
N PRO A 25 14.49 -31.01 -10.87
CA PRO A 25 15.27 -29.97 -11.51
C PRO A 25 16.22 -29.41 -10.46
N SER A 26 17.44 -29.96 -10.41
CA SER A 26 18.56 -29.31 -9.76
C SER A 26 18.75 -27.92 -10.37
N TYR A 27 19.35 -26.99 -9.61
CA TYR A 27 19.73 -25.67 -10.13
C TYR A 27 20.57 -25.84 -11.40
N LYS A 28 20.07 -25.40 -12.56
CA LYS A 28 20.79 -25.49 -13.86
C LYS A 28 21.14 -24.13 -14.44
N GLY A 29 20.94 -23.04 -13.71
CA GLY A 29 21.36 -21.70 -14.12
C GLY A 29 20.49 -21.13 -15.25
N GLY A 30 19.18 -21.40 -15.24
CA GLY A 30 18.23 -20.87 -16.22
C GLY A 30 18.04 -19.34 -16.17
N HIS A 31 17.03 -18.83 -16.89
CA HIS A 31 16.67 -17.40 -16.84
C HIS A 31 16.37 -16.99 -15.39
N THR A 32 17.29 -16.21 -14.82
CA THR A 32 17.29 -15.86 -13.40
C THR A 32 16.97 -14.38 -13.22
N THR A 33 16.13 -14.05 -12.25
CA THR A 33 15.81 -12.65 -11.91
C THR A 33 15.78 -12.45 -10.40
N THR A 34 16.13 -11.25 -9.94
CA THR A 34 16.03 -10.87 -8.53
C THR A 34 14.75 -10.08 -8.29
N TYR A 35 13.86 -10.62 -7.44
CA TYR A 35 12.60 -9.96 -7.11
C TYR A 35 12.21 -10.21 -5.65
N GLY A 36 11.79 -9.15 -4.95
CA GLY A 36 11.41 -9.23 -3.53
C GLY A 36 12.56 -9.64 -2.60
N GLY A 37 13.80 -9.45 -3.04
CA GLY A 37 15.01 -9.89 -2.35
C GLY A 37 15.38 -11.37 -2.58
N TYR A 38 14.60 -12.12 -3.34
CA TYR A 38 14.91 -13.51 -3.66
C TYR A 38 15.44 -13.64 -5.08
N VAL A 39 16.27 -14.66 -5.29
CA VAL A 39 16.66 -15.13 -6.62
C VAL A 39 15.61 -16.11 -7.12
N TRP A 40 15.10 -15.89 -8.32
CA TRP A 40 14.06 -16.68 -8.96
C TRP A 40 14.60 -17.32 -10.23
N GLU A 41 14.27 -18.58 -10.46
CA GLU A 41 14.66 -19.34 -11.64
C GLU A 41 13.43 -19.81 -12.40
N LEU A 42 13.48 -19.73 -13.73
CA LEU A 42 12.41 -20.19 -14.61
C LEU A 42 12.37 -21.73 -14.62
N CYS A 43 11.37 -22.32 -13.97
CA CYS A 43 11.09 -23.75 -13.95
C CYS A 43 9.62 -24.00 -14.35
N PRO A 44 9.28 -23.87 -15.65
CA PRO A 44 7.91 -24.02 -16.13
C PRO A 44 7.39 -25.43 -15.81
N GLY A 45 6.23 -25.52 -15.15
CA GLY A 45 5.62 -26.79 -14.77
C GLY A 45 5.97 -27.29 -13.36
N HIS A 46 6.87 -26.62 -12.63
CA HIS A 46 7.15 -26.98 -11.25
C HIS A 46 5.93 -26.73 -10.34
N PRO A 47 5.59 -27.61 -9.38
CA PRO A 47 4.43 -27.41 -8.49
C PRO A 47 4.51 -26.13 -7.65
N LEU A 48 5.75 -25.71 -7.32
CA LEU A 48 6.03 -24.47 -6.58
C LEU A 48 6.23 -23.25 -7.49
N ALA A 49 6.07 -23.40 -8.81
CA ALA A 49 6.20 -22.28 -9.72
C ALA A 49 5.06 -21.29 -9.51
N ASN A 50 5.38 -20.01 -9.56
CA ASN A 50 4.38 -18.96 -9.63
C ASN A 50 3.67 -18.99 -11.00
N HIS A 51 2.70 -18.09 -11.19
CA HIS A 51 1.92 -18.05 -12.43
C HIS A 51 2.71 -17.70 -13.70
N TRP A 52 3.97 -17.25 -13.56
CA TRP A 52 4.91 -17.01 -14.66
C TRP A 52 5.89 -18.17 -14.88
N GLY A 53 5.78 -19.27 -14.12
CA GLY A 53 6.68 -20.41 -14.23
C GLY A 53 7.97 -20.28 -13.43
N TYR A 54 8.11 -19.30 -12.54
CA TYR A 54 9.33 -19.11 -11.74
C TYR A 54 9.21 -19.71 -10.35
N VAL A 55 10.28 -20.33 -9.87
CA VAL A 55 10.44 -20.86 -8.51
C VAL A 55 11.57 -20.11 -7.82
N ALA A 56 11.46 -19.91 -6.50
CA ALA A 56 12.54 -19.28 -5.74
C ALA A 56 13.72 -20.25 -5.59
N GLN A 57 14.93 -19.83 -5.94
CA GLN A 57 16.12 -20.67 -6.07
C GLN A 57 16.44 -21.44 -4.76
N HIS A 58 16.40 -20.75 -3.61
CA HIS A 58 16.60 -21.39 -2.30
C HIS A 58 15.66 -22.59 -2.05
N ARG A 59 14.45 -22.60 -2.63
CA ARG A 59 13.52 -23.73 -2.49
C ARG A 59 13.93 -24.91 -3.35
N LEU A 60 14.37 -24.67 -4.58
CA LEU A 60 14.90 -25.71 -5.47
C LEU A 60 16.13 -26.38 -4.84
N ILE A 61 17.04 -25.57 -4.30
CA ILE A 61 18.23 -26.08 -3.60
C ILE A 61 17.82 -26.84 -2.33
N GLY A 62 16.81 -26.36 -1.60
CA GLY A 62 16.26 -27.10 -0.46
C GLY A 62 15.65 -28.45 -0.83
N GLU A 63 15.01 -28.57 -2.01
CA GLU A 63 14.50 -29.83 -2.54
C GLU A 63 15.64 -30.78 -2.94
N ASP A 64 16.67 -30.24 -3.58
CA ASP A 64 17.89 -30.98 -3.98
C ASP A 64 18.63 -31.53 -2.76
N LEU A 65 18.80 -30.72 -1.71
CA LEU A 65 19.39 -31.12 -0.44
C LEU A 65 18.62 -32.25 0.27
N LEU A 66 17.29 -32.29 0.11
CA LEU A 66 16.44 -33.35 0.66
C LEU A 66 16.34 -34.59 -0.23
N GLY A 67 16.68 -34.47 -1.52
CA GLY A 67 16.40 -35.48 -2.53
C GLY A 67 14.91 -35.75 -2.76
N ARG A 68 14.02 -34.83 -2.35
CA ARG A 68 12.56 -34.93 -2.53
C ARG A 68 11.88 -33.56 -2.56
N PRO A 69 10.64 -33.43 -3.05
CA PRO A 69 9.94 -32.15 -3.07
C PRO A 69 9.67 -31.65 -1.65
N LEU A 70 9.63 -30.34 -1.48
CA LEU A 70 9.29 -29.71 -0.21
C LEU A 70 7.82 -29.97 0.11
N GLN A 71 7.57 -30.51 1.30
CA GLN A 71 6.21 -30.69 1.78
C GLN A 71 5.55 -29.35 2.08
N LYS A 72 4.22 -29.37 2.12
CA LYS A 72 3.42 -28.16 2.37
C LYS A 72 3.85 -27.47 3.68
N ASN A 73 4.31 -28.18 4.71
CA ASN A 73 4.70 -27.66 6.02
C ASN A 73 6.19 -27.33 6.17
N GLU A 74 6.99 -27.48 5.11
CA GLU A 74 8.43 -27.22 5.12
C GLU A 74 8.74 -25.83 4.55
N VAL A 75 9.78 -25.20 5.10
CA VAL A 75 10.31 -23.91 4.65
C VAL A 75 11.83 -23.97 4.63
N VAL A 76 12.43 -23.23 3.71
CA VAL A 76 13.88 -23.09 3.64
C VAL A 76 14.27 -21.79 4.32
N HIS A 77 15.21 -21.87 5.25
CA HIS A 77 15.72 -20.76 6.06
C HIS A 77 17.14 -20.40 5.63
N HIS A 78 17.40 -19.11 5.45
CA HIS A 78 18.75 -18.56 5.27
C HIS A 78 19.38 -18.26 6.63
N HIS A 79 20.51 -18.90 6.94
CA HIS A 79 21.23 -18.71 8.21
C HIS A 79 21.76 -17.28 8.37
N ASP A 80 22.30 -16.69 7.31
CA ASP A 80 22.82 -15.32 7.30
C ASP A 80 21.73 -14.24 7.11
N HIS A 81 20.47 -14.65 6.93
CA HIS A 81 19.33 -13.80 6.59
C HIS A 81 19.48 -13.00 5.28
N ASN A 82 20.47 -13.33 4.45
CA ASN A 82 20.65 -12.79 3.12
C ASN A 82 19.96 -13.68 2.09
N ARG A 83 18.80 -13.21 1.62
CA ARG A 83 17.92 -13.94 0.69
C ARG A 83 18.52 -14.21 -0.70
N THR A 84 19.65 -13.57 -1.04
CA THR A 84 20.37 -13.81 -2.30
C THR A 84 21.52 -14.79 -2.14
N ASN A 85 21.96 -15.07 -0.91
CA ASN A 85 22.98 -16.07 -0.63
C ASN A 85 22.35 -17.47 -0.58
N ASN A 86 22.32 -18.15 -1.72
CA ASN A 86 21.69 -19.45 -1.85
C ASN A 86 22.70 -20.61 -1.85
N ASP A 87 23.89 -20.40 -1.28
CA ASP A 87 24.84 -21.49 -1.04
C ASP A 87 24.16 -22.59 -0.20
N PRO A 88 24.26 -23.88 -0.57
CA PRO A 88 23.56 -24.96 0.13
C PRO A 88 23.90 -25.02 1.63
N SER A 89 25.12 -24.63 2.02
CA SER A 89 25.55 -24.53 3.43
C SER A 89 24.90 -23.40 4.22
N ASN A 90 24.39 -22.36 3.53
CA ASN A 90 23.66 -21.24 4.14
C ASN A 90 22.16 -21.52 4.28
N LEU A 91 21.68 -22.66 3.75
CA LEU A 91 20.27 -23.02 3.72
C LEU A 91 19.97 -24.19 4.66
N ALA A 92 18.90 -24.06 5.44
CA ALA A 92 18.35 -25.15 6.24
C ALA A 92 16.88 -25.36 5.92
N VAL A 93 16.51 -26.60 5.58
CA VAL A 93 15.10 -26.99 5.49
C VAL A 93 14.58 -27.29 6.89
N MET A 94 13.46 -26.67 7.25
CA MET A 94 12.85 -26.86 8.56
C MET A 94 11.33 -26.81 8.46
N THR A 95 10.64 -27.36 9.47
CA THR A 95 9.18 -27.22 9.55
C THR A 95 8.81 -25.78 9.83
N ARG A 96 7.59 -25.36 9.44
CA ARG A 96 7.07 -24.03 9.79
C ARG A 96 7.08 -23.75 11.28
N GLU A 97 6.83 -24.77 12.10
CA GLU A 97 6.87 -24.65 13.55
C GLU A 97 8.30 -24.41 14.05
N ALA A 98 9.26 -25.21 13.60
CA ALA A 98 10.66 -25.03 13.95
C ALA A 98 11.18 -23.66 13.50
N HIS A 99 10.84 -23.21 12.29
CA HIS A 99 11.19 -21.88 11.79
C HIS A 99 10.61 -20.77 12.68
N ARG A 100 9.34 -20.88 13.07
CA ARG A 100 8.71 -19.93 13.99
C ARG A 100 9.38 -19.92 15.36
N SER A 101 9.68 -21.09 15.91
CA SER A 101 10.37 -21.25 17.19
C SER A 101 11.78 -20.66 17.15
N HIS A 102 12.52 -20.89 16.07
CA HIS A 102 13.84 -20.31 15.84
C HIS A 102 13.80 -18.78 15.87
N HIS A 103 12.87 -18.17 15.14
CA HIS A 103 12.68 -16.71 15.18
C HIS A 103 12.21 -16.21 16.55
N ALA A 104 11.35 -16.95 17.24
CA ALA A 104 10.91 -16.58 18.58
C ALA A 104 12.08 -16.56 19.58
N LYS A 105 13.00 -17.53 19.51
CA LYS A 105 14.23 -17.56 20.33
C LYS A 105 15.13 -16.36 20.04
N LEU A 106 15.37 -16.05 18.76
CA LEU A 106 16.16 -14.87 18.37
C LEU A 106 15.55 -13.57 18.90
N VAL A 107 14.23 -13.44 18.83
CA VAL A 107 13.52 -12.28 19.40
C VAL A 107 13.68 -12.24 20.92
N ALA A 108 13.51 -13.36 21.62
CA ALA A 108 13.69 -13.42 23.06
C ALA A 108 15.13 -13.06 23.49
N GLU A 109 16.15 -13.52 22.75
CA GLU A 109 17.54 -13.15 22.95
C GLU A 109 17.76 -11.64 22.76
N ALA A 110 17.24 -11.07 21.67
CA ALA A 110 17.30 -9.63 21.41
C ALA A 110 16.51 -8.80 22.43
N MET A 111 15.50 -9.38 23.09
CA MET A 111 14.77 -8.72 24.16
C MET A 111 15.59 -8.61 25.45
N LYS A 112 16.59 -9.49 25.67
CA LYS A 112 17.52 -9.40 26.80
C LYS A 112 18.52 -8.26 26.68
N SER A 113 18.66 -7.62 25.51
CA SER A 113 19.55 -6.47 25.35
C SER A 113 19.19 -5.38 26.37
N PRO A 114 20.15 -4.71 27.02
CA PRO A 114 19.86 -3.69 28.03
C PRO A 114 19.45 -2.39 27.33
N ILE A 115 18.21 -2.30 26.87
CA ILE A 115 17.62 -1.02 26.48
C ILE A 115 16.96 -0.46 27.73
N ASP A 116 17.51 0.63 28.24
CA ASP A 116 16.89 1.42 29.29
C ASP A 116 15.75 2.26 28.71
N ARG A 117 14.69 2.43 29.50
CA ARG A 117 13.47 3.12 29.08
C ARG A 117 13.71 4.61 28.88
N ASP A 118 14.48 5.22 29.78
CA ASP A 118 14.72 6.66 29.77
C ASP A 118 15.68 7.04 28.63
N GLU A 119 16.69 6.20 28.38
CA GLU A 119 17.58 6.35 27.23
C GLU A 119 16.82 6.29 25.89
N LEU A 120 15.82 5.41 25.79
CA LEU A 120 14.96 5.34 24.61
C LEU A 120 14.10 6.59 24.41
N ILE A 121 13.51 7.12 25.48
CA ILE A 121 12.70 8.35 25.41
C ILE A 121 13.56 9.50 24.88
N LYS A 122 14.75 9.69 25.45
CA LYS A 122 15.71 10.71 25.01
C LYS A 122 16.08 10.54 23.53
N ALA A 123 16.38 9.31 23.10
CA ALA A 123 16.70 9.02 21.71
C ALA A 123 15.52 9.30 20.75
N LEU A 124 14.27 9.06 21.17
CA LEU A 124 13.06 9.34 20.39
C LEU A 124 12.78 10.84 20.26
N GLU A 125 13.00 11.61 21.32
CA GLU A 125 12.87 13.08 21.33
C GLU A 125 13.90 13.73 20.41
N GLU A 126 15.16 13.32 20.51
CA GLU A 126 16.26 13.88 19.70
C GLU A 126 16.14 13.50 18.21
N CYS A 127 15.79 12.24 17.90
CA CYS A 127 15.77 11.76 16.51
C CYS A 127 14.42 11.98 15.80
N GLY A 128 13.35 12.23 16.55
CA GLY A 128 11.98 12.39 16.04
C GLY A 128 11.42 11.17 15.28
N SER A 129 12.10 10.02 15.31
CA SER A 129 11.71 8.83 14.57
C SER A 129 12.21 7.54 15.22
N ILE A 130 11.39 6.48 15.11
CA ILE A 130 11.70 5.14 15.64
C ILE A 130 12.99 4.58 15.03
N LYS A 131 13.18 4.77 13.71
CA LYS A 131 14.38 4.28 13.00
C LYS A 131 15.64 5.07 13.41
N GLY A 132 15.52 6.36 13.69
CA GLY A 132 16.62 7.18 14.18
C GLY A 132 17.06 6.75 15.58
N ALA A 133 16.09 6.61 16.50
CA ALA A 133 16.34 6.13 17.85
C ALA A 133 16.97 4.73 17.87
N ALA A 134 16.47 3.81 17.04
CA ALA A 134 17.02 2.46 16.89
C ALA A 134 18.51 2.48 16.48
N ARG A 135 18.86 3.29 15.48
CA ARG A 135 20.24 3.44 15.02
C ARG A 135 21.14 4.01 16.11
N LYS A 136 20.65 4.99 16.86
CA LYS A 136 21.40 5.64 17.94
C LYS A 136 21.71 4.68 19.09
N LEU A 137 20.73 3.85 19.45
CA LEU A 137 20.87 2.84 20.50
C LEU A 137 21.56 1.56 20.03
N GLY A 138 21.97 1.46 18.76
CA GLY A 138 22.59 0.26 18.20
C GLY A 138 21.67 -0.96 18.14
N VAL A 139 20.35 -0.77 18.18
CA VAL A 139 19.36 -1.86 18.19
C VAL A 139 18.52 -1.88 16.93
N HIS A 140 17.95 -3.05 16.62
CA HIS A 140 16.99 -3.12 15.53
C HIS A 140 15.67 -2.43 15.94
N HIS A 141 15.09 -1.64 15.04
CA HIS A 141 13.85 -0.88 15.32
C HIS A 141 12.64 -1.76 15.71
N MET A 142 12.65 -3.07 15.39
CA MET A 142 11.61 -3.99 15.87
C MET A 142 11.78 -4.34 17.34
N THR A 143 13.00 -4.33 17.88
CA THR A 143 13.25 -4.54 19.31
C THR A 143 12.55 -3.48 20.14
N ILE A 144 12.67 -2.20 19.74
CA ILE A 144 11.96 -1.08 20.36
C ILE A 144 10.44 -1.27 20.24
N ARG A 145 9.96 -1.67 19.06
CA ARG A 145 8.52 -1.89 18.81
C ARG A 145 7.91 -2.99 19.65
N ASN A 146 8.65 -4.07 19.86
CA ASN A 146 8.17 -5.23 20.60
C ASN A 146 8.25 -4.99 22.12
N ARG A 147 9.27 -4.24 22.60
CA ARG A 147 9.49 -4.02 24.03
C ARG A 147 8.75 -2.84 24.62
N PHE A 148 8.63 -1.74 23.88
CA PHE A 148 8.04 -0.49 24.36
C PHE A 148 6.90 -0.01 23.45
N PRO A 149 5.87 -0.85 23.18
CA PRO A 149 4.76 -0.45 22.33
C PRO A 149 4.05 0.81 22.84
N GLU A 150 4.01 1.01 24.16
CA GLU A 150 3.42 2.17 24.83
C GLU A 150 4.09 3.49 24.42
N LEU A 151 5.43 3.53 24.33
CA LEU A 151 6.19 4.72 23.96
C LEU A 151 6.06 5.08 22.47
N LEU A 152 5.57 4.15 21.65
CA LEU A 152 5.51 4.32 20.20
C LEU A 152 4.13 4.72 19.68
N HIS A 153 3.10 4.82 20.54
CA HIS A 153 1.77 5.28 20.12
C HIS A 153 1.79 6.59 19.33
N PRO A 154 2.58 7.63 19.72
CA PRO A 154 2.67 8.87 18.96
C PRO A 154 3.33 8.71 17.57
N TYR A 155 4.19 7.70 17.42
CA TYR A 155 4.98 7.45 16.21
C TYR A 155 4.36 6.36 15.31
N LYS A 156 3.31 5.68 15.76
CA LYS A 156 2.59 4.68 14.99
C LYS A 156 1.78 5.40 13.90
N ARG A 157 1.98 5.02 12.64
CA ARG A 157 1.13 5.50 11.55
C ARG A 157 -0.29 5.02 11.80
N ILE A 158 -1.17 5.93 12.16
CA ILE A 158 -2.61 5.71 12.19
C ILE A 158 -3.09 5.98 10.77
N THR A 159 -3.60 4.96 10.08
CA THR A 159 -4.42 5.15 8.88
C THR A 159 -5.50 6.16 9.23
N PRO A 160 -5.76 7.19 8.42
CA PRO A 160 -6.65 8.27 8.81
C PRO A 160 -8.08 7.74 9.00
N THR A 161 -8.39 7.29 10.22
CA THR A 161 -9.75 7.02 10.73
C THR A 161 -10.52 8.33 10.92
N LYS A 162 -9.88 9.48 10.67
CA LYS A 162 -10.41 10.84 10.84
C LYS A 162 -11.50 11.25 9.86
N LEU A 163 -11.85 10.42 8.88
CA LEU A 163 -12.98 10.75 7.99
C LEU A 163 -14.31 10.80 8.74
N ASP A 164 -14.44 10.04 9.84
CA ASP A 164 -15.71 9.83 10.54
C ASP A 164 -15.71 10.36 11.99
N HIS A 165 -14.71 11.16 12.41
CA HIS A 165 -14.70 11.68 13.78
C HIS A 165 -15.78 12.76 13.94
N PRO A 166 -16.75 12.62 14.88
CA PRO A 166 -17.91 13.52 14.97
C PRO A 166 -17.54 15.00 15.05
N ARG A 167 -16.57 15.34 15.91
CA ARG A 167 -16.04 16.70 16.04
C ARG A 167 -15.50 17.29 14.73
N ASP A 168 -14.75 16.50 13.95
CA ASP A 168 -14.12 17.00 12.74
C ASP A 168 -15.17 17.17 11.63
N ILE A 169 -16.17 16.28 11.58
CA ILE A 169 -17.34 16.41 10.70
C ILE A 169 -18.11 17.69 11.04
N GLU A 170 -18.45 17.92 12.30
CA GLU A 170 -19.18 19.12 12.75
C GLU A 170 -18.46 20.41 12.34
N ILE A 171 -17.14 20.47 12.55
CA ILE A 171 -16.33 21.63 12.17
C ILE A 171 -16.33 21.84 10.65
N VAL A 172 -16.20 20.75 9.86
CA VAL A 172 -16.21 20.83 8.39
C VAL A 172 -17.58 21.24 7.86
N LEU A 173 -18.67 20.67 8.40
CA LEU A 173 -20.04 20.99 7.97
C LEU A 173 -20.47 22.40 8.36
N ALA A 174 -20.03 22.90 9.52
CA ALA A 174 -20.25 24.29 9.93
C ALA A 174 -19.47 25.27 9.05
N ALA A 175 -18.26 24.91 8.62
CA ALA A 175 -17.39 25.77 7.82
C ALA A 175 -17.71 25.75 6.32
N ALA A 176 -18.29 24.67 5.81
CA ALA A 176 -18.55 24.50 4.37
C ALA A 176 -19.48 25.56 3.75
N PRO A 177 -20.59 25.99 4.39
CA PRO A 177 -21.45 27.03 3.84
C PRO A 177 -20.95 28.46 4.10
N ASP A 178 -19.96 28.66 4.99
CA ASP A 178 -19.51 30.01 5.38
C ASP A 178 -18.57 30.63 4.32
N PRO A 179 -18.96 31.73 3.65
CA PRO A 179 -18.16 32.38 2.62
C PRO A 179 -16.91 33.09 3.15
N ASN A 180 -16.73 33.19 4.47
CA ASN A 180 -15.56 33.81 5.09
C ASN A 180 -14.42 32.82 5.35
N ILE A 181 -14.74 31.52 5.43
CA ILE A 181 -13.78 30.48 5.79
C ILE A 181 -13.13 29.90 4.53
N GLY A 182 -11.81 30.02 4.45
CA GLY A 182 -11.04 29.47 3.35
C GLY A 182 -10.73 27.98 3.56
N LEU A 183 -10.75 27.20 2.47
CA LEU A 183 -10.37 25.78 2.52
C LEU A 183 -8.96 25.58 3.10
N LYS A 184 -8.01 26.49 2.78
CA LYS A 184 -6.64 26.47 3.32
C LYS A 184 -6.59 26.76 4.83
N ASP A 185 -7.49 27.59 5.33
CA ASP A 185 -7.54 27.95 6.75
C ASP A 185 -8.09 26.74 7.54
N LEU A 186 -9.14 26.10 7.02
CA LEU A 186 -9.73 24.89 7.61
C LEU A 186 -8.77 23.68 7.62
N MET A 187 -7.96 23.50 6.56
CA MET A 187 -6.94 22.45 6.51
C MET A 187 -5.96 22.52 7.68
N LYS A 188 -5.58 23.73 8.12
CA LYS A 188 -4.66 23.94 9.24
C LYS A 188 -5.31 23.60 10.58
N THR A 189 -6.57 24.00 10.75
CA THR A 189 -7.35 23.76 11.97
C THR A 189 -7.61 22.28 12.20
N VAL A 190 -8.16 21.59 11.20
CA VAL A 190 -8.56 20.17 11.32
C VAL A 190 -7.38 19.21 11.08
N ARG A 191 -6.26 19.73 10.56
CA ARG A 191 -5.07 18.95 10.14
C ARG A 191 -5.45 17.83 9.16
N MET A 192 -6.25 18.19 8.16
CA MET A 192 -6.73 17.29 7.11
C MET A 192 -6.37 17.82 5.73
N SER A 193 -6.26 16.91 4.77
CA SER A 193 -6.06 17.30 3.38
C SER A 193 -7.33 17.93 2.79
N ALA A 194 -7.18 18.81 1.80
CA ALA A 194 -8.31 19.39 1.07
C ALA A 194 -9.23 18.31 0.49
N ALA A 195 -8.67 17.23 -0.05
CA ALA A 195 -9.44 16.13 -0.61
C ALA A 195 -10.30 15.42 0.45
N THR A 196 -9.80 15.29 1.68
CA THR A 196 -10.55 14.67 2.77
C THR A 196 -11.71 15.56 3.23
N ILE A 197 -11.49 16.87 3.33
CA ILE A 197 -12.53 17.84 3.68
C ILE A 197 -13.65 17.83 2.64
N LEU A 198 -13.31 17.88 1.34
CA LEU A 198 -14.30 17.86 0.26
C LEU A 198 -15.10 16.55 0.22
N ARG A 199 -14.47 15.40 0.52
CA ARG A 199 -15.18 14.12 0.65
C ARG A 199 -16.17 14.09 1.82
N ILE A 200 -15.85 14.75 2.94
CA ILE A 200 -16.78 14.88 4.07
C ILE A 200 -17.99 15.72 3.65
N CYS A 201 -17.77 16.85 2.97
CA CYS A 201 -18.84 17.69 2.44
C CYS A 201 -19.77 16.92 1.49
N GLU A 202 -19.19 16.22 0.51
CA GLU A 202 -19.92 15.41 -0.48
C GLU A 202 -20.77 14.31 0.18
N ARG A 203 -20.20 13.57 1.14
CA ARG A 203 -20.89 12.47 1.84
C ARG A 203 -22.08 12.94 2.68
N ASN A 204 -22.04 14.17 3.17
CA ASN A 204 -23.10 14.77 3.97
C ASN A 204 -24.02 15.70 3.15
N GLY A 205 -23.85 15.76 1.82
CA GLY A 205 -24.70 16.56 0.94
C GLY A 205 -24.54 18.08 1.09
N VAL A 206 -23.40 18.56 1.59
CA VAL A 206 -23.13 20.00 1.77
C VAL A 206 -22.17 20.48 0.68
N GLU A 207 -22.53 21.53 -0.08
CA GLU A 207 -21.63 22.14 -1.07
C GLU A 207 -20.63 23.08 -0.38
N TRP A 208 -19.35 22.99 -0.75
CA TRP A 208 -18.32 23.90 -0.23
C TRP A 208 -18.38 25.27 -0.91
N VAL A 209 -18.61 26.33 -0.13
CA VAL A 209 -18.61 27.72 -0.61
C VAL A 209 -17.19 28.28 -0.62
N LYS A 210 -16.73 28.79 -1.77
CA LYS A 210 -15.38 29.36 -1.90
C LYS A 210 -15.31 30.74 -1.24
N LYS A 211 -14.26 30.96 -0.42
CA LYS A 211 -13.96 32.26 0.17
C LYS A 211 -13.91 33.37 -0.88
N THR A 212 -14.77 34.38 -0.72
CA THR A 212 -14.77 35.58 -1.55
C THR A 212 -13.88 36.64 -0.89
N ARG A 213 -13.16 37.45 -1.69
CA ARG A 213 -12.22 38.45 -1.14
C ARG A 213 -12.95 39.64 -0.48
N LYS A 214 -14.28 39.75 -0.68
CA LYS A 214 -15.21 40.80 -0.22
C LYS A 214 -16.69 40.45 -0.52
N GLY A 215 -17.15 39.21 -0.33
CA GLY A 215 -18.55 38.83 -0.64
C GLY A 215 -18.89 38.63 -2.12
N GLU A 216 -18.07 39.10 -3.07
CA GLU A 216 -18.36 38.93 -4.51
C GLU A 216 -17.72 37.68 -5.12
N GLN A 217 -18.53 36.89 -5.81
CA GLN A 217 -18.05 35.81 -6.69
C GLN A 217 -17.25 36.43 -7.85
N ARG A 218 -16.06 35.89 -8.11
CA ARG A 218 -15.21 36.32 -9.22
C ARG A 218 -15.87 35.94 -10.55
N LYS A 219 -16.66 36.84 -11.14
CA LYS A 219 -17.43 36.61 -12.38
C LYS A 219 -16.53 36.39 -13.61
N THR A 220 -15.31 36.93 -13.60
CA THR A 220 -14.38 36.88 -14.74
C THR A 220 -12.95 36.52 -14.32
N TYR A 221 -12.24 35.80 -15.19
CA TYR A 221 -10.80 35.56 -15.09
C TYR A 221 -10.13 36.05 -16.37
N ARG A 222 -9.19 37.01 -16.25
CA ARG A 222 -8.52 37.66 -17.40
C ARG A 222 -9.52 38.14 -18.47
N GLY A 223 -10.61 38.77 -18.05
CA GLY A 223 -11.66 39.28 -18.95
C GLY A 223 -12.61 38.23 -19.54
N LYS A 224 -12.40 36.93 -19.28
CA LYS A 224 -13.30 35.86 -19.75
C LYS A 224 -14.27 35.42 -18.65
N PRO A 225 -15.56 35.16 -18.96
CA PRO A 225 -16.51 34.59 -18.02
C PRO A 225 -16.02 33.24 -17.52
N THR A 226 -16.17 32.97 -16.22
CA THR A 226 -15.86 31.63 -15.68
C THR A 226 -16.90 30.61 -16.19
N SER A 227 -16.53 29.34 -16.37
CA SER A 227 -17.33 28.33 -17.10
C SER A 227 -18.73 28.04 -16.54
N ARG A 228 -19.07 28.57 -15.35
CA ARG A 228 -20.41 28.47 -14.74
C ARG A 228 -21.41 29.49 -15.32
N MET A 229 -20.99 30.49 -16.10
CA MET A 229 -21.90 31.46 -16.75
C MET A 229 -22.40 30.99 -18.12
N THR A 230 -21.65 30.13 -18.82
CA THR A 230 -22.01 29.61 -20.15
C THR A 230 -23.25 28.71 -20.17
N THR A 231 -23.66 28.19 -19.01
CA THR A 231 -24.85 27.32 -18.88
C THR A 231 -26.15 28.09 -18.69
N ILE A 232 -26.12 29.36 -18.27
CA ILE A 232 -27.35 30.16 -18.06
C ILE A 232 -27.82 30.83 -19.37
N SER A 233 -26.92 31.11 -20.31
CA SER A 233 -27.26 31.78 -21.57
C SER A 233 -27.95 30.91 -22.62
N HIS A 234 -28.09 29.59 -22.39
CA HIS A 234 -28.78 28.67 -23.31
C HIS A 234 -30.22 28.35 -22.88
N ALA A 235 -30.72 28.91 -21.78
CA ALA A 235 -32.06 28.63 -21.26
C ALA A 235 -33.13 29.69 -21.65
N ASN A 236 -32.77 30.74 -22.40
CA ASN A 236 -33.67 31.86 -22.70
C ASN A 236 -34.09 31.97 -24.18
N ASN A 237 -34.25 30.86 -24.91
CA ASN A 237 -34.82 30.87 -26.27
C ASN A 237 -36.00 29.88 -26.40
N SER A 238 -36.98 29.99 -25.50
CA SER A 238 -38.30 29.38 -25.67
C SER A 238 -39.35 30.31 -25.08
N GLU A 239 -39.67 31.38 -25.81
CA GLU A 239 -40.93 32.13 -25.62
C GLU A 239 -42.04 31.42 -26.42
N PRO A 240 -43.22 31.15 -25.83
CA PRO A 240 -44.37 30.69 -26.58
C PRO A 240 -45.09 31.88 -27.24
N GLU A 241 -45.45 31.72 -28.52
CA GLU A 241 -46.31 32.63 -29.30
C GLU A 241 -47.59 32.98 -28.53
N SER A 242 -47.78 34.26 -28.25
CA SER A 242 -49.06 34.81 -27.82
C SER A 242 -49.99 34.95 -29.03
N GLN A 243 -51.07 34.17 -29.02
CA GLN A 243 -52.19 34.28 -29.96
C GLN A 243 -52.82 35.67 -29.84
N GLN A 244 -52.82 36.42 -30.95
CA GLN A 244 -53.67 37.60 -31.12
C GLN A 244 -55.10 37.12 -31.35
N ALA A 245 -56.01 37.55 -30.47
CA ALA A 245 -57.44 37.50 -30.71
C ALA A 245 -57.85 38.82 -31.38
N ASP A 246 -58.25 38.74 -32.65
CA ASP A 246 -58.91 39.83 -33.38
C ASP A 246 -60.36 39.99 -32.88
N PRO A 247 -60.86 41.22 -32.74
CA PRO A 247 -62.29 41.49 -32.65
C PRO A 247 -62.84 41.93 -34.01
N GLN A 248 -63.74 41.12 -34.60
CA GLN A 248 -64.96 41.55 -35.32
C GLN A 248 -66.04 40.47 -35.24
#